data_AF-A0A1C7GR34-F1
#
_entry.id   AF-A0A1C7GR34-F1
#
_cell.length_a   1.000
_cell.length_b   1.000
_cell.length_c   1.000
_cell.angle_alpha   90.00
_cell.angle_beta   90.00
_cell.angle_gamma   90.00
#
_symmetry.space_group_name_H-M   'P 1'
#
loop_
_entity.id
_entity.type
_entity.pdbx_description
1 polymer ?
#
loop_
_entity_poly.entity_id
_entity_poly.type
_entity_poly.pdbx_seq_one_letter_code
_entity_poly.pdbx_strand_id
1 'polypeptide(L)'
;MDNFIKEYIIAYFQENSNLYSFCDLANSLGISIDVIDDMVDQLIKEGFLEYNEDTMLSVTELGQLFIREKVGRFNSDTRSPKTGRIIDPKTAWPFDKIYVPSNFLSKL
;
A
#
# COMPACT_ATOMS: atom_id res chain seq x y z
N MET A 1 12.91 -2.70 1.36
CA MET A 1 11.53 -2.21 1.26
C MET A 1 10.58 -3.36 1.58
N ASP A 2 9.46 -3.12 2.26
CA ASP A 2 8.38 -4.10 2.38
C ASP A 2 7.83 -4.41 0.97
N ASN A 3 7.62 -5.69 0.65
CA ASN A 3 7.09 -6.11 -0.64
C ASN A 3 5.71 -5.51 -0.91
N PHE A 4 4.89 -5.31 0.12
CA PHE A 4 3.58 -4.68 -0.03
C PHE A 4 3.70 -3.22 -0.47
N ILE A 5 4.58 -2.45 0.18
CA ILE A 5 4.80 -1.03 -0.12
C ILE A 5 5.34 -0.88 -1.55
N LYS A 6 6.29 -1.74 -1.93
CA LYS A 6 6.83 -1.79 -3.29
C LYS A 6 5.74 -2.03 -4.33
N GLU A 7 4.90 -3.04 -4.12
CA GLU A 7 3.80 -3.39 -5.02
C GLU A 7 2.80 -2.22 -5.14
N TYR A 8 2.47 -1.59 -4.02
CA TYR A 8 1.55 -0.46 -3.98
C TYR A 8 2.08 0.75 -4.76
N ILE A 9 3.35 1.12 -4.57
CA ILE A 9 3.95 2.27 -5.26
C ILE A 9 3.96 2.04 -6.78
N ILE A 10 4.38 0.85 -7.25
CA ILE A 10 4.41 0.57 -8.69
C ILE A 10 2.98 0.57 -9.26
N ALA A 11 2.00 0.01 -8.54
CA ALA A 11 0.59 0.03 -8.97
C ALA A 11 0.03 1.46 -9.04
N TYR A 12 0.38 2.30 -8.08
CA TYR A 12 -0.02 3.70 -8.06
C TYR A 12 0.46 4.46 -9.31
N PHE A 13 1.72 4.31 -9.71
CA PHE A 13 2.24 4.93 -10.94
C PHE A 13 1.66 4.29 -12.21
N GLN A 14 1.29 3.01 -12.18
CA GLN A 14 0.61 2.37 -13.29
C GLN A 14 -0.79 2.97 -13.52
N GLU A 15 -1.55 3.21 -12.46
CA GLU A 15 -2.92 3.75 -12.54
C GLU A 15 -2.95 5.26 -12.80
N ASN A 16 -1.94 6.00 -12.34
CA ASN A 16 -1.91 7.47 -12.36
C ASN A 16 -0.82 8.02 -13.31
N SER A 17 -0.56 7.34 -14.42
CA SER A 17 0.63 7.49 -15.28
C SER A 17 1.09 8.94 -15.55
N ASN A 18 0.14 9.88 -15.70
CA ASN A 18 0.44 11.29 -15.99
C ASN A 18 -0.09 12.27 -14.93
N LEU A 19 -0.75 11.77 -13.87
CA LEU A 19 -1.45 12.56 -12.87
C LEU A 19 -1.19 12.02 -11.46
N TYR A 20 0.07 11.79 -11.13
CA TYR A 20 0.48 11.33 -9.80
C TYR A 20 0.85 12.49 -8.88
N SER A 21 0.74 12.23 -7.58
CA SER A 21 1.05 13.17 -6.50
C SER A 21 1.76 12.43 -5.38
N PHE A 22 2.99 12.84 -5.08
CA PHE A 22 3.78 12.25 -3.99
C PHE A 22 3.10 12.46 -2.63
N CYS A 23 2.40 13.58 -2.46
CA CYS A 23 1.61 13.83 -1.26
C CYS A 23 0.46 12.83 -1.10
N ASP A 24 -0.25 12.52 -2.18
CA ASP A 24 -1.37 11.57 -2.12
C ASP A 24 -0.89 10.14 -1.88
N LEU A 25 0.23 9.76 -2.50
CA LEU A 25 0.90 8.49 -2.26
C LEU A 25 1.42 8.36 -0.82
N ALA A 26 2.04 9.41 -0.28
CA ALA A 26 2.50 9.47 1.10
C ALA A 26 1.33 9.34 2.08
N ASN A 27 0.23 10.08 1.83
CA ASN A 27 -0.98 10.02 2.64
C ASN A 27 -1.65 8.64 2.60
N SER A 28 -1.70 7.97 1.45
CA SER A 28 -2.33 6.66 1.33
C SER A 28 -1.55 5.54 2.02
N LEU A 29 -0.22 5.66 2.05
CA LEU A 29 0.67 4.73 2.76
C LEU A 29 0.92 5.09 4.23
N GLY A 30 0.53 6.30 4.64
CA GLY A 30 0.74 6.79 6.02
C GLY A 30 2.22 7.02 6.37
N ILE A 31 3.04 7.40 5.38
CA ILE A 31 4.49 7.63 5.53
C ILE A 31 4.87 9.02 5.03
N SER A 32 6.07 9.51 5.39
CA SER A 32 6.52 10.84 4.96
C SER A 32 6.91 10.86 3.47
N ILE A 33 6.85 12.05 2.87
CA ILE A 33 7.23 12.26 1.48
C ILE A 33 8.70 11.91 1.25
N ASP A 34 9.59 12.25 2.19
CA ASP A 34 11.02 11.92 2.07
C ASP A 34 11.25 10.40 1.96
N VAL A 35 10.44 9.60 2.68
CA VAL A 35 10.51 8.14 2.60
C VAL A 35 9.97 7.63 1.26
N ILE A 36 8.91 8.25 0.74
CA ILE A 36 8.44 7.96 -0.62
C ILE A 36 9.51 8.27 -1.66
N ASP A 37 10.19 9.40 -1.53
CA ASP A 37 11.26 9.81 -2.44
C ASP A 37 12.40 8.80 -2.46
N ASP A 38 12.91 8.43 -1.28
CA ASP A 38 13.93 7.37 -1.12
C ASP A 38 13.48 6.03 -1.74
N MET A 39 12.21 5.67 -1.56
CA MET A 39 11.64 4.44 -2.11
C MET A 39 11.52 4.48 -3.63
N VAL A 40 11.08 5.60 -4.20
CA VAL A 40 10.97 5.79 -5.65
C VAL A 40 12.36 5.74 -6.27
N ASP A 41 13.34 6.41 -5.69
CA ASP A 41 14.75 6.36 -6.10
C ASP A 41 15.29 4.92 -6.13
N GLN A 42 14.96 4.13 -5.11
CA GLN A 42 15.31 2.72 -5.07
C GLN A 42 14.62 1.94 -6.21
N LEU A 43 13.33 2.18 -6.49
CA LEU A 43 12.60 1.50 -7.57
C LEU A 43 13.11 1.86 -8.96
N ILE A 44 13.62 3.08 -9.15
CA ILE A 44 14.30 3.50 -10.37
C ILE A 44 15.62 2.73 -10.53
N LYS A 45 16.45 2.69 -9.47
CA LYS A 45 17.73 1.93 -9.48
C LYS A 45 17.53 0.45 -9.75
N GLU A 46 16.43 -0.10 -9.26
CA GLU A 46 16.05 -1.49 -9.47
C GLU A 46 15.36 -1.75 -10.83
N GLY A 47 15.10 -0.70 -11.63
CA GLY A 47 14.54 -0.80 -12.98
C GLY A 47 13.03 -1.04 -13.05
N PHE A 48 12.29 -0.81 -11.96
CA PHE A 48 10.82 -0.94 -11.92
C PHE A 48 10.11 0.34 -12.38
N LEU A 49 10.75 1.49 -12.17
CA LEU A 49 10.29 2.81 -12.59
C LEU A 49 11.35 3.48 -13.46
N GLU A 50 10.94 4.34 -14.38
CA GLU A 50 11.83 5.17 -15.18
C GLU A 50 11.19 6.51 -15.53
N TYR A 51 12.02 7.49 -15.85
CA TYR A 51 11.55 8.74 -16.43
C TYR A 51 11.29 8.55 -17.94
N ASN A 52 10.08 8.89 -18.37
CA ASN A 52 9.73 8.90 -19.79
C ASN A 52 10.28 10.16 -20.51
N GLU A 53 9.98 10.30 -21.81
CA GLU A 53 10.41 11.45 -22.62
C GLU A 53 9.92 12.81 -22.08
N ASP A 54 8.78 12.81 -21.37
CA ASP A 54 8.20 14.00 -20.74
C ASP A 54 8.75 14.26 -19.32
N THR A 55 9.82 13.57 -18.91
CA THR A 55 10.42 13.63 -17.57
C THR A 55 9.48 13.23 -16.43
N MET A 56 8.45 12.45 -16.75
CA MET A 56 7.48 11.92 -15.79
C MET A 56 7.83 10.48 -15.40
N LEU A 57 7.55 10.11 -14.15
CA LEU A 57 7.73 8.73 -13.70
C LEU A 57 6.71 7.81 -14.35
N SER A 58 7.23 6.72 -14.92
CA SER A 58 6.46 5.70 -15.61
C SER A 58 6.93 4.30 -15.21
N VAL A 59 6.04 3.32 -15.32
CA VAL A 59 6.33 1.93 -14.98
C VAL A 59 6.96 1.21 -16.17
N THR A 60 8.15 0.67 -15.97
CA THR A 60 8.89 -0.08 -17.00
C THR A 60 8.20 -1.40 -17.34
N GLU A 61 8.61 -2.07 -18.42
CA GLU A 61 8.15 -3.43 -18.74
C GLU A 61 8.40 -4.42 -17.58
N LEU A 62 9.54 -4.28 -16.89
CA LEU A 62 9.90 -5.09 -15.72
C LEU A 62 8.92 -4.81 -14.57
N GLY A 63 8.59 -3.54 -14.31
CA GLY A 63 7.58 -3.15 -13.33
C GLY A 63 6.20 -3.72 -13.62
N GLN A 64 5.78 -3.70 -14.88
CA GLN A 64 4.50 -4.27 -15.31
C GLN A 64 4.45 -5.80 -15.13
N LEU A 65 5.55 -6.50 -15.46
CA LEU A 65 5.66 -7.95 -15.24
C LEU A 65 5.57 -8.29 -13.76
N PHE A 66 6.28 -7.53 -12.91
CA PHE A 66 6.26 -7.71 -11.46
C PHE A 66 4.85 -7.60 -10.87
N ILE A 67 4.06 -6.60 -11.32
CA ILE A 67 2.67 -6.48 -10.90
C ILE A 67 1.83 -7.63 -11.45
N ARG A 68 1.95 -8.00 -12.73
CA ARG A 68 1.14 -9.08 -13.32
C ARG A 68 1.35 -10.43 -12.65
N GLU A 69 2.60 -10.79 -12.33
CA GLU A 69 2.91 -12.03 -11.61
C GLU A 69 2.30 -12.07 -10.20
N LYS A 70 2.10 -10.90 -9.59
CA LYS A 70 1.53 -10.77 -8.24
C LYS A 70 0.03 -10.58 -8.22
N VAL A 71 -0.57 -9.89 -9.19
CA VAL A 71 -2.04 -9.80 -9.35
C VAL A 71 -2.65 -11.19 -9.61
N GLY A 72 -1.93 -12.08 -10.28
CA GLY A 72 -2.28 -13.50 -10.36
C GLY A 72 -2.29 -14.22 -9.00
N ARG A 73 -1.53 -13.75 -8.01
CA ARG A 73 -1.53 -14.25 -6.63
C ARG A 73 -2.55 -13.55 -5.73
N PHE A 74 -2.81 -12.25 -5.91
CA PHE A 74 -3.87 -11.53 -5.18
C PHE A 74 -5.27 -12.00 -5.58
N ASN A 75 -5.48 -12.45 -6.83
CA ASN A 75 -6.73 -13.09 -7.25
C ASN A 75 -6.92 -14.52 -6.69
N SER A 76 -5.92 -15.10 -6.01
CA SER A 76 -6.04 -16.44 -5.43
C SER A 76 -6.61 -16.47 -4.01
N ASP A 77 -6.78 -15.33 -3.35
CA ASP A 77 -7.57 -15.26 -2.12
C ASP A 77 -9.04 -14.98 -2.50
N THR A 78 -9.66 -15.98 -3.14
CA THR A 78 -11.10 -16.21 -3.04
C THR A 78 -11.45 -16.59 -1.61
N ARG A 79 -11.13 -15.72 -0.64
CA ARG A 79 -11.99 -15.60 0.52
C ARG A 79 -13.30 -15.09 -0.04
N SER A 80 -14.18 -16.04 -0.32
CA SER A 80 -15.63 -15.88 -0.34
C SER A 80 -16.00 -14.65 0.49
N PRO A 81 -16.89 -13.76 0.01
CA PRO A 81 -17.37 -12.63 0.78
C PRO A 81 -18.15 -13.19 1.97
N LYS A 82 -17.43 -13.62 3.01
CA LYS A 82 -17.96 -13.82 4.33
C LYS A 82 -18.25 -12.40 4.79
N THR A 83 -19.48 -11.98 4.51
CA THR A 83 -20.28 -11.06 5.33
C THR A 83 -19.40 -10.03 6.01
N GLY A 84 -19.32 -8.82 5.45
CA GLY A 84 -18.72 -7.69 6.13
C GLY A 84 -19.10 -7.76 7.59
N ARG A 85 -18.10 -7.82 8.48
CA ARG A 85 -18.33 -8.09 9.90
C ARG A 85 -19.27 -7.02 10.43
N ILE A 86 -20.56 -7.33 10.48
CA ILE A 86 -21.57 -6.48 11.09
C ILE A 86 -21.13 -6.43 12.55
N ILE A 87 -20.70 -5.24 12.99
CA ILE A 87 -20.37 -5.00 14.38
C ILE A 87 -21.68 -5.23 15.14
N ASP A 88 -21.76 -6.32 15.92
CA ASP A 88 -22.93 -6.56 16.76
C ASP A 88 -22.93 -5.50 17.88
N PRO A 89 -23.93 -4.61 17.94
CA PRO A 89 -23.98 -3.55 18.94
C PRO A 89 -23.93 -4.06 20.39
N LYS A 90 -24.32 -5.33 20.63
CA LYS A 90 -24.29 -5.93 21.96
C LYS A 90 -22.88 -6.36 22.41
N THR A 91 -21.99 -6.63 21.47
CA THR A 91 -20.60 -7.05 21.75
C THR A 91 -19.57 -5.98 21.38
N ALA A 92 -20.01 -4.90 20.73
CA ALA A 92 -19.18 -3.76 20.39
C ALA A 92 -18.59 -3.08 21.64
N TRP A 93 -17.34 -2.65 21.52
CA TRP A 93 -16.69 -1.89 22.58
C TRP A 93 -17.37 -0.50 22.72
N PRO A 94 -17.73 -0.05 23.93
CA PRO A 94 -18.38 1.24 24.13
C PRO A 94 -17.46 2.41 23.75
N PHE A 95 -17.99 3.44 23.08
CA PHE A 95 -17.23 4.63 22.66
C PHE A 95 -16.74 5.48 23.84
N ASP A 96 -17.42 5.40 24.97
CA ASP A 96 -17.10 6.10 26.21
C ASP A 96 -16.03 5.39 27.05
N LYS A 97 -15.52 4.23 26.60
CA LYS A 97 -14.49 3.46 27.30
C LYS A 97 -13.18 3.41 26.53
N ILE A 98 -12.09 3.76 27.22
CA ILE A 98 -10.73 3.56 26.70
C ILE A 98 -10.50 2.04 26.55
N TYR A 99 -10.14 1.62 25.35
CA TYR A 99 -9.75 0.24 25.08
C TYR A 99 -8.36 -0.02 25.70
N VAL A 100 -8.28 -1.01 26.59
CA VAL A 100 -7.02 -1.48 27.16
C VAL A 100 -6.76 -2.89 26.64
N PRO A 101 -5.68 -3.12 25.88
CA PRO A 101 -5.32 -4.46 25.42
C PRO A 101 -5.17 -5.43 26.59
N SER A 102 -5.69 -6.64 26.43
CA SER A 102 -5.46 -7.71 27.39
C SER A 102 -3.94 -7.93 27.55
N ASN A 103 -3.48 -7.96 28.80
CA ASN A 103 -2.06 -8.04 29.23
C ASN A 103 -1.26 -6.73 29.26
N PHE A 104 -1.89 -5.55 29.08
CA PHE A 104 -1.19 -4.28 29.33
C PHE A 104 -0.74 -4.15 30.79
N LEU A 105 -1.61 -4.54 31.73
CA LEU A 105 -1.35 -4.42 33.17
C LEU A 105 -0.40 -5.49 33.73
N SER A 106 -0.21 -6.62 33.04
CA SER A 106 0.71 -7.68 33.50
C SER A 106 2.18 -7.39 33.18
N LYS A 107 2.46 -6.22 32.57
CA LYS A 107 3.81 -5.73 32.27
C LYS A 107 4.25 -4.56 33.17
N LEU A 108 3.39 -4.15 34.11
CA LEU A 108 3.70 -3.21 35.20
C LEU A 108 4.10 -3.99 36.44
#